data_AF-A0A100WT71-F1
#
_entry.id   AF-A0A100WT71-F1
#
_cell.length_a   1.000
_cell.length_b   1.000
_cell.length_c   1.000
_cell.angle_alpha   90.00
_cell.angle_beta   90.00
_cell.angle_gamma   90.00
#
_symmetry.space_group_name_H-M   'P 1'
#
loop_
_entity.id
_entity.type
_entity.pdbx_description
1 polymer ?
#
loop_
_entity_poly.entity_id
_entity_poly.type
_entity_poly.pdbx_seq_one_letter_code
_entity_poly.pdbx_strand_id
1 'polypeptide(L)'
;MDHAARAALAEPARAAAPECRGHARGRRSGGGAGVHRSLRHWSAPFQPCHRGYAAHALQVDQLYPFVTAAIRDAANREDVLEAVAAETGTRLRFLTGEQEARLTYFAVRSWYGWQAGRLLNIDIGGRSMELAFGRDAVPELAVSLPLGAGRVSTEFLRPDPPSRAQVRDLRRHVRRQIREVANRVQWEGTPRRVIATSKTFKQLARLSGAACGRKGPFIRRTVTRAQIRRSIRDMMAVEVGDRAQFRGIRPNRAWQVLGGAVVAFETMRCLGIDEAEVSPWALREGIMLEYLSSLRTPENELSLQLLRFDGAKEIATVTALPR
;
A
#
# COMPACT_ATOMS: atom_id res chain seq x y z
N MET A 1 34.53 16.46 0.71
CA MET A 1 33.89 16.00 -0.54
C MET A 1 32.55 15.43 -0.17
N ASP A 2 31.47 16.17 -0.44
CA ASP A 2 30.10 15.81 -0.09
C ASP A 2 29.62 14.60 -0.89
N HIS A 3 29.52 13.44 -0.25
CA HIS A 3 28.73 12.32 -0.76
C HIS A 3 27.31 12.42 -0.19
N ALA A 4 26.46 13.19 -0.85
CA ALA A 4 25.02 13.09 -0.65
C ALA A 4 24.57 11.71 -1.16
N ALA A 5 24.42 10.73 -0.27
CA ALA A 5 23.97 9.38 -0.61
C ALA A 5 22.65 9.43 -1.39
N ARG A 6 22.67 8.97 -2.65
CA ARG A 6 21.48 8.91 -3.50
C ARG A 6 20.85 7.52 -3.37
N ALA A 7 19.72 7.44 -2.67
CA ALA A 7 18.96 6.20 -2.51
C ALA A 7 17.73 6.14 -3.44
N ALA A 8 17.46 5.00 -4.06
CA ALA A 8 16.30 4.77 -4.91
C ALA A 8 15.53 3.51 -4.49
N LEU A 9 14.20 3.53 -4.64
CA LEU A 9 13.32 2.37 -4.42
C LEU A 9 12.72 1.88 -5.74
N ALA A 10 12.82 0.59 -5.99
CA ALA A 10 12.24 -0.06 -7.16
C ALA A 10 11.17 -1.09 -6.72
N GLU A 11 9.91 -0.87 -7.10
CA GLU A 11 8.89 -1.93 -7.13
C GLU A 11 9.03 -2.69 -8.47
N PRO A 12 9.01 -4.04 -8.48
CA PRO A 12 8.99 -4.79 -9.74
C PRO A 12 7.72 -4.48 -10.55
N ALA A 13 7.87 -4.32 -11.86
CA ALA A 13 6.74 -4.09 -12.76
C ALA A 13 5.76 -5.28 -12.72
N ARG A 14 4.46 -5.01 -12.60
CA ARG A 14 3.43 -6.03 -12.81
C ARG A 14 3.27 -6.26 -14.32
N ALA A 15 3.42 -7.50 -14.76
CA ALA A 15 2.98 -7.94 -16.08
C ALA A 15 1.46 -7.74 -16.23
N ALA A 16 1.03 -7.15 -17.33
CA ALA A 16 -0.38 -7.07 -17.69
C ALA A 16 -0.87 -8.45 -18.13
N ALA A 17 -2.04 -8.88 -17.64
CA ALA A 17 -2.71 -10.07 -18.17
C ALA A 17 -3.22 -9.76 -19.60
N PRO A 18 -3.01 -10.64 -20.59
CA PRO A 18 -3.50 -10.40 -21.94
C PRO A 18 -5.02 -10.52 -22.00
N GLU A 19 -5.63 -9.64 -22.80
CA GLU A 19 -7.07 -9.60 -23.10
C GLU A 19 -7.53 -10.93 -23.73
N CYS A 20 -8.58 -11.54 -23.18
CA CYS A 20 -9.29 -12.62 -23.85
C CYS A 20 -10.21 -12.04 -24.94
N ARG A 21 -9.75 -12.04 -26.20
CA ARG A 21 -10.63 -12.02 -27.38
C ARG A 21 -10.64 -13.41 -28.01
N GLY A 22 -11.82 -13.99 -28.18
CA GLY A 22 -11.99 -15.27 -28.88
C GLY A 22 -13.46 -15.63 -29.06
N HIS A 23 -14.02 -15.29 -30.22
CA HIS A 23 -15.35 -15.66 -30.67
C HIS A 23 -15.59 -17.18 -30.61
N ALA A 24 -16.78 -17.55 -30.16
CA ALA A 24 -17.29 -18.91 -30.24
C ALA A 24 -17.65 -19.28 -31.69
N ARG A 25 -17.06 -20.35 -32.22
CA ARG A 25 -17.70 -21.24 -33.20
C ARG A 25 -17.42 -22.67 -32.79
N GLY A 26 -18.49 -23.43 -32.59
CA GLY A 26 -18.43 -24.76 -31.99
C GLY A 26 -18.10 -25.89 -32.97
N ARG A 27 -17.82 -27.06 -32.38
CA ARG A 27 -18.33 -28.38 -32.77
C ARG A 27 -18.07 -29.36 -31.62
N ARG A 28 -19.03 -30.25 -31.40
CA ARG A 28 -19.01 -31.34 -30.40
C ARG A 28 -18.25 -32.54 -30.97
N SER A 29 -17.52 -33.27 -30.11
CA SER A 29 -17.56 -34.74 -30.02
C SER A 29 -16.72 -35.28 -28.84
N GLY A 30 -17.37 -36.07 -27.98
CA GLY A 30 -16.91 -37.37 -27.44
C GLY A 30 -15.73 -37.51 -26.46
N GLY A 31 -15.99 -38.20 -25.34
CA GLY A 31 -15.06 -39.17 -24.76
C GLY A 31 -14.24 -38.70 -23.55
N GLY A 32 -14.52 -39.26 -22.36
CA GLY A 32 -13.88 -38.88 -21.10
C GLY A 32 -12.46 -39.41 -20.88
N ALA A 33 -11.71 -38.68 -20.04
CA ALA A 33 -10.74 -39.19 -19.07
C ALA A 33 -10.25 -38.02 -18.20
N GLY A 34 -10.21 -38.28 -16.89
CA GLY A 34 -9.26 -37.77 -15.89
C GLY A 34 -8.71 -36.33 -16.00
N VAL A 35 -9.13 -35.52 -15.03
CA VAL A 35 -8.42 -34.41 -14.36
C VAL A 35 -6.90 -34.34 -14.64
N HIS A 36 -6.51 -33.56 -15.66
CA HIS A 36 -5.18 -32.96 -15.79
C HIS A 36 -5.27 -31.71 -16.70
N ARG A 37 -5.63 -30.57 -16.12
CA ARG A 37 -5.54 -29.21 -16.73
C ARG A 37 -5.41 -28.22 -15.58
N SER A 38 -4.48 -27.27 -15.50
CA SER A 38 -3.52 -26.78 -16.48
C SER A 38 -2.33 -26.15 -15.74
N LEU A 39 -1.17 -26.82 -15.79
CA LEU A 39 0.13 -26.15 -15.77
C LEU A 39 0.34 -25.52 -17.16
N ARG A 40 1.13 -24.45 -17.23
CA ARG A 40 1.32 -23.50 -18.35
C ARG A 40 0.33 -22.33 -18.25
N HIS A 41 0.86 -21.16 -17.90
CA HIS A 41 0.69 -19.86 -18.57
C HIS A 41 1.51 -18.80 -17.78
N TRP A 42 2.84 -18.95 -17.83
CA TRP A 42 3.83 -17.86 -17.72
C TRP A 42 4.87 -18.16 -18.80
N SER A 43 4.53 -17.85 -20.05
CA SER A 43 5.39 -18.04 -21.23
C SER A 43 5.60 -16.74 -22.01
N ALA A 44 5.36 -15.60 -21.37
CA ALA A 44 5.75 -14.31 -21.93
C ALA A 44 7.19 -13.99 -21.48
N PRO A 45 8.08 -13.53 -22.39
CA PRO A 45 9.40 -13.06 -21.99
C PRO A 45 9.24 -11.94 -20.96
N PHE A 46 9.93 -12.10 -19.82
CA PHE A 46 10.08 -11.02 -18.85
C PHE A 46 10.77 -9.86 -19.58
N GLN A 47 10.05 -8.77 -19.81
CA GLN A 47 10.69 -7.56 -20.32
C GLN A 47 11.56 -7.00 -19.19
N PRO A 48 12.85 -6.74 -19.44
CA PRO A 48 13.76 -6.23 -18.44
C PRO A 48 13.15 -5.03 -17.74
N CYS A 49 13.20 -5.03 -16.42
CA CYS A 49 12.74 -3.88 -15.66
C CYS A 49 13.67 -2.70 -16.01
N HIS A 50 13.25 -1.82 -16.92
CA HIS A 50 13.95 -0.60 -17.37
C HIS A 50 14.51 0.29 -16.23
N ARG A 51 14.13 0.02 -14.98
CA ARG A 51 14.56 0.75 -13.78
C ARG A 51 15.85 0.24 -13.13
N GLY A 52 16.26 -1.02 -13.33
CA GLY A 52 17.59 -1.48 -12.90
C GLY A 52 18.70 -0.70 -13.60
N TYR A 53 18.53 -0.52 -14.92
CA TYR A 53 19.35 0.38 -15.74
C TYR A 53 19.25 1.85 -15.31
N ALA A 54 18.08 2.30 -14.86
CA ALA A 54 17.90 3.69 -14.39
C ALA A 54 18.67 3.99 -13.09
N ALA A 55 18.78 3.03 -12.16
CA ALA A 55 19.55 3.23 -10.92
C ALA A 55 21.06 3.37 -11.22
N HIS A 56 21.58 2.55 -12.15
CA HIS A 56 22.95 2.65 -12.63
C HIS A 56 23.20 3.97 -13.37
N ALA A 57 22.28 4.38 -14.25
CA ALA A 57 22.36 5.65 -14.97
C ALA A 57 22.25 6.89 -14.06
N LEU A 58 21.60 6.76 -12.90
CA LEU A 58 21.45 7.84 -11.92
C LEU A 58 22.56 7.86 -10.85
N GLN A 59 23.55 6.96 -10.94
CA GLN A 59 24.62 6.80 -9.95
C GLN A 59 24.06 6.69 -8.54
N VAL A 60 23.06 5.81 -8.36
CA VAL A 60 22.46 5.53 -7.05
C VAL A 60 23.47 4.73 -6.22
N ASP A 61 23.91 5.29 -5.09
CA ASP A 61 24.91 4.65 -4.22
C ASP A 61 24.35 3.40 -3.54
N GLN A 62 23.06 3.42 -3.17
CA GLN A 62 22.38 2.29 -2.53
C GLN A 62 20.98 2.06 -3.07
N LEU A 63 20.72 0.83 -3.52
CA LEU A 63 19.44 0.34 -4.02
C LEU A 63 18.81 -0.61 -2.99
N TYR A 64 17.56 -0.35 -2.62
CA TYR A 64 16.79 -1.18 -1.69
C TYR A 64 15.59 -1.82 -2.40
N PRO A 65 15.75 -3.04 -2.92
CA PRO A 65 14.72 -3.73 -3.67
C PRO A 65 13.94 -4.66 -2.72
N PHE A 66 12.62 -4.47 -2.70
CA PHE A 66 11.74 -5.23 -1.82
C PHE A 66 10.53 -5.77 -2.57
N VAL A 67 9.98 -6.86 -2.05
CA VAL A 67 8.78 -7.50 -2.58
C VAL A 67 7.75 -7.69 -1.48
N THR A 68 6.51 -7.38 -1.82
CA THR A 68 5.35 -7.47 -0.94
C THR A 68 4.50 -8.68 -1.27
N ALA A 69 3.29 -8.75 -0.70
CA ALA A 69 2.32 -9.84 -0.83
C ALA A 69 2.08 -10.39 -2.26
N ALA A 70 2.32 -9.63 -3.33
CA ALA A 70 2.11 -10.12 -4.70
C ALA A 70 3.09 -11.22 -5.14
N ILE A 71 4.37 -11.09 -4.77
CA ILE A 71 5.41 -12.09 -5.09
C ILE A 71 5.59 -13.03 -3.90
N ARG A 72 5.49 -12.52 -2.67
CA ARG A 72 5.60 -13.33 -1.45
C ARG A 72 4.63 -14.51 -1.41
N ASP A 73 3.38 -14.29 -1.83
CA ASP A 73 2.30 -15.28 -1.77
C ASP A 73 2.20 -16.12 -3.07
N ALA A 74 3.13 -15.96 -4.03
CA ALA A 74 3.10 -16.70 -5.29
C ALA A 74 3.67 -18.11 -5.13
N ALA A 75 3.05 -19.10 -5.79
CA ALA A 75 3.50 -20.49 -5.74
C ALA A 75 4.85 -20.71 -6.44
N ASN A 76 5.20 -19.85 -7.39
CA ASN A 76 6.45 -19.85 -8.16
C ASN A 76 7.39 -18.72 -7.72
N ARG A 77 7.34 -18.31 -6.46
CA ARG A 77 8.11 -17.16 -5.96
C ARG A 77 9.61 -17.38 -6.10
N GLU A 78 10.11 -18.59 -5.88
CA GLU A 78 11.53 -18.94 -5.99
C GLU A 78 12.02 -18.72 -7.44
N ASP A 79 11.29 -19.23 -8.44
CA ASP A 79 11.60 -19.03 -9.85
C ASP A 79 11.68 -17.53 -10.22
N VAL A 80 10.77 -16.72 -9.68
CA VAL A 80 10.75 -15.27 -9.91
C VAL A 80 11.95 -14.58 -9.26
N LEU A 81 12.35 -14.99 -8.05
CA LEU A 81 13.52 -14.43 -7.37
C LEU A 81 14.81 -14.79 -8.12
N GLU A 82 14.94 -16.03 -8.56
CA GLU A 82 16.10 -16.50 -9.30
C GLU A 82 16.23 -15.79 -10.64
N ALA A 83 15.13 -15.64 -11.38
CA ALA A 83 15.10 -14.89 -12.63
C ALA A 83 15.55 -13.43 -12.42
N VAL A 84 15.01 -12.74 -11.40
CA VAL A 84 15.40 -11.35 -11.11
C VAL A 84 16.87 -11.27 -10.68
N ALA A 85 17.34 -12.18 -9.84
CA ALA A 85 18.72 -12.19 -9.39
C ALA A 85 19.70 -12.46 -10.56
N ALA A 86 19.37 -13.40 -11.44
CA ALA A 86 20.17 -13.72 -12.62
C ALA A 86 20.27 -12.55 -13.60
N GLU A 87 19.17 -11.81 -13.80
CA GLU A 87 19.13 -10.71 -14.76
C GLU A 87 19.68 -9.39 -14.21
N THR A 88 19.52 -9.13 -12.90
CA THR A 88 19.82 -7.82 -12.30
C THR A 88 20.94 -7.84 -11.28
N GLY A 89 21.50 -9.01 -10.97
CA GLY A 89 22.47 -9.19 -9.88
C GLY A 89 21.91 -8.91 -8.48
N THR A 90 20.61 -8.67 -8.38
CA THR A 90 19.97 -8.11 -7.19
C THR A 90 19.07 -9.13 -6.51
N ARG A 91 19.31 -9.41 -5.23
CA ARG A 91 18.43 -10.28 -4.42
C ARG A 91 17.33 -9.47 -3.75
N LEU A 92 16.07 -9.79 -4.08
CA LEU A 92 14.91 -9.13 -3.48
C LEU A 92 14.68 -9.64 -2.05
N ARG A 93 14.37 -8.74 -1.12
CA ARG A 93 13.95 -9.12 0.25
C ARG A 93 12.43 -9.05 0.39
N PHE A 94 11.86 -9.99 1.11
CA PHE A 94 10.44 -9.99 1.46
C PHE A 94 10.18 -9.10 2.66
N LEU A 95 9.07 -8.35 2.59
CA LEU A 95 8.44 -7.77 3.76
C LEU A 95 7.29 -8.67 4.23
N THR A 96 7.21 -8.91 5.53
CA THR A 96 6.00 -9.47 6.14
C THR A 96 4.89 -8.41 6.08
N GLY A 97 3.63 -8.85 6.12
CA GLY A 97 2.51 -7.90 6.11
C GLY A 97 2.54 -6.95 7.32
N GLU A 98 3.02 -7.41 8.47
CA GLU A 98 3.21 -6.57 9.64
C GLU A 98 4.31 -5.52 9.43
N GLN A 99 5.43 -5.89 8.80
CA GLN A 99 6.48 -4.93 8.42
C GLN A 99 5.94 -3.88 7.44
N GLU A 100 5.17 -4.29 6.43
CA GLU A 100 4.51 -3.35 5.50
C GLU A 100 3.59 -2.37 6.24
N ALA A 101 2.80 -2.85 7.21
CA ALA A 101 1.92 -2.04 8.03
C ALA A 101 2.71 -1.03 8.90
N ARG A 102 3.76 -1.49 9.59
CA ARG A 102 4.63 -0.65 10.43
C ARG A 102 5.34 0.43 9.60
N LEU A 103 5.94 0.08 8.48
CA LEU A 103 6.67 1.02 7.61
C LEU A 103 5.73 2.05 6.97
N THR A 104 4.55 1.62 6.51
CA THR A 104 3.54 2.54 5.95
C THR A 104 3.01 3.50 7.02
N TYR A 105 2.79 3.00 8.23
CA TYR A 105 2.43 3.83 9.37
C TYR A 105 3.54 4.83 9.71
N PHE A 106 4.81 4.40 9.75
CA PHE A 106 5.94 5.28 10.04
C PHE A 106 6.05 6.43 9.04
N ALA A 107 5.83 6.16 7.75
CA ALA A 107 5.78 7.20 6.72
C ALA A 107 4.67 8.23 6.99
N VAL A 108 3.47 7.74 7.31
CA VAL A 108 2.32 8.58 7.61
C VAL A 108 2.54 9.39 8.90
N ARG A 109 3.01 8.75 9.97
CA ARG A 109 3.35 9.39 11.23
C ARG A 109 4.34 10.54 11.04
N SER A 110 5.35 10.31 10.20
CA SER A 110 6.37 11.31 9.85
C SER A 110 5.80 12.46 9.03
N TRP A 111 4.90 12.19 8.07
CA TRP A 111 4.24 13.23 7.27
C TRP A 111 3.36 14.18 8.11
N TYR A 112 2.57 13.63 9.03
CA TYR A 112 1.61 14.45 9.81
C TYR A 112 2.18 15.08 11.09
N GLY A 113 3.34 14.60 11.57
CA GLY A 113 4.04 15.13 12.75
C GLY A 113 3.30 14.96 14.09
N TRP A 114 4.03 14.99 15.22
CA TRP A 114 3.52 14.62 16.56
C TRP A 114 2.16 15.22 16.97
N GLN A 115 1.86 16.45 16.54
CA GLN A 115 0.58 17.13 16.76
C GLN A 115 -0.66 16.41 16.21
N ALA A 116 -0.48 15.41 15.34
CA ALA A 116 -1.60 14.62 14.81
C ALA A 116 -2.26 13.71 15.87
N GLY A 117 -1.62 13.51 17.04
CA GLY A 117 -2.11 12.61 18.09
C GLY A 117 -2.12 11.14 17.63
N ARG A 118 -3.03 10.34 18.18
CA ARG A 118 -3.25 8.94 17.77
C ARG A 118 -3.76 8.87 16.33
N LEU A 119 -3.07 8.11 15.50
CA LEU A 119 -3.37 7.87 14.11
C LEU A 119 -3.86 6.45 13.91
N LEU A 120 -4.88 6.31 13.06
CA LEU A 120 -5.22 5.05 12.43
C LEU A 120 -4.84 5.13 10.95
N ASN A 121 -3.97 4.25 10.49
CA ASN A 121 -3.59 4.09 9.09
C ASN A 121 -4.32 2.90 8.46
N ILE A 122 -4.87 3.09 7.26
CA ILE A 122 -5.48 2.05 6.42
C ILE A 122 -4.84 2.07 5.02
N ASP A 123 -4.13 1.01 4.63
CA ASP A 123 -3.58 0.82 3.27
C ASP A 123 -4.29 -0.33 2.58
N ILE A 124 -4.95 -0.07 1.43
CA ILE A 124 -5.54 -1.15 0.61
C ILE A 124 -4.66 -1.41 -0.61
N GLY A 125 -3.78 -2.39 -0.48
CA GLY A 125 -2.97 -2.93 -1.57
C GLY A 125 -3.79 -3.76 -2.58
N GLY A 126 -3.07 -4.42 -3.49
CA GLY A 126 -3.69 -5.33 -4.46
C GLY A 126 -3.99 -6.72 -3.90
N ARG A 127 -3.17 -7.21 -2.95
CA ARG A 127 -3.28 -8.55 -2.36
C ARG A 127 -3.68 -8.54 -0.90
N SER A 128 -3.21 -7.56 -0.13
CA SER A 128 -3.52 -7.38 1.29
C SER A 128 -4.09 -5.99 1.55
N MET A 129 -4.59 -5.82 2.77
CA MET A 129 -4.88 -4.53 3.37
C MET A 129 -4.18 -4.46 4.72
N GLU A 130 -3.41 -3.40 4.93
CA GLU A 130 -2.69 -3.12 6.15
C GLU A 130 -3.49 -2.15 7.03
N LEU A 131 -3.46 -2.40 8.32
CA LEU A 131 -4.04 -1.55 9.35
C LEU A 131 -2.99 -1.33 10.44
N ALA A 132 -2.74 -0.08 10.80
CA ALA A 132 -1.85 0.24 11.89
C ALA A 132 -2.41 1.38 12.73
N PHE A 133 -2.31 1.27 14.04
CA PHE A 133 -2.84 2.24 14.98
C PHE A 133 -1.78 2.60 16.00
N GLY A 134 -1.62 3.89 16.24
CA GLY A 134 -0.76 4.33 17.32
C GLY A 134 -0.57 5.82 17.48
N ARG A 135 0.16 6.23 18.52
CA ARG A 135 0.51 7.64 18.77
C ARG A 135 1.88 8.01 18.22
N ASP A 136 2.85 7.15 18.50
CA ASP A 136 4.27 7.42 18.33
C ASP A 136 4.79 6.87 16.99
N ALA A 137 6.12 6.83 16.81
CA ALA A 137 6.77 6.32 15.59
C ALA A 137 6.49 4.83 15.36
N VAL A 138 6.49 4.04 16.43
CA VAL A 138 6.12 2.63 16.43
C VAL A 138 4.64 2.52 16.80
N PRO A 139 3.81 1.83 15.99
CA PRO A 139 2.40 1.67 16.31
C PRO A 139 2.16 0.59 17.37
N GLU A 140 1.20 0.81 18.27
CA GLU A 140 0.69 -0.16 19.24
C GLU A 140 0.03 -1.38 18.56
N LEU A 141 -0.53 -1.17 17.36
CA LEU A 141 -1.13 -2.22 16.54
C LEU A 141 -0.62 -2.11 15.10
N ALA A 142 -0.16 -3.21 14.53
CA ALA A 142 0.13 -3.34 13.10
C ALA A 142 -0.30 -4.72 12.62
N VAL A 143 -1.20 -4.76 11.64
CA VAL A 143 -1.74 -6.02 11.09
C VAL A 143 -1.89 -5.92 9.58
N SER A 144 -1.80 -7.07 8.91
CA SER A 144 -2.10 -7.21 7.48
C SER A 144 -3.15 -8.28 7.30
N LEU A 145 -4.21 -7.94 6.57
CA LEU A 145 -5.37 -8.78 6.30
C LEU A 145 -5.41 -9.17 4.83
N PRO A 146 -5.94 -10.35 4.47
CA PRO A 146 -6.09 -10.79 3.08
C PRO A 146 -7.28 -10.09 2.39
N LEU A 147 -7.31 -8.75 2.42
CA LEU A 147 -8.40 -7.91 1.93
C LEU A 147 -7.97 -6.97 0.81
N GLY A 148 -6.90 -7.30 0.08
CA GLY A 148 -6.44 -6.47 -1.02
C GLY A 148 -7.45 -6.40 -2.17
N ALA A 149 -7.53 -5.24 -2.82
CA ALA A 149 -8.54 -4.94 -3.83
C ALA A 149 -8.60 -5.97 -4.97
N GLY A 150 -7.44 -6.39 -5.47
CA GLY A 150 -7.34 -7.39 -6.53
C GLY A 150 -7.68 -8.80 -6.07
N ARG A 151 -7.32 -9.17 -4.82
CA ARG A 151 -7.68 -10.46 -4.20
C ARG A 151 -9.19 -10.61 -4.16
N VAL A 152 -9.85 -9.68 -3.48
CA VAL A 152 -11.31 -9.76 -3.26
C VAL A 152 -12.12 -9.63 -4.56
N SER A 153 -11.64 -8.85 -5.53
CA SER A 153 -12.30 -8.75 -6.83
C SER A 153 -12.26 -10.07 -7.61
N THR A 154 -11.12 -10.77 -7.59
CA THR A 154 -11.01 -12.08 -8.26
C THR A 154 -11.86 -13.14 -7.57
N GLU A 155 -11.88 -13.15 -6.24
CA GLU A 155 -12.57 -14.18 -5.46
C GLU A 155 -14.10 -14.00 -5.41
N PHE A 156 -14.60 -12.76 -5.41
CA PHE A 156 -16.02 -12.50 -5.15
C PHE A 156 -16.80 -11.85 -6.29
N LEU A 157 -16.15 -11.10 -7.20
CA LEU A 157 -16.84 -10.17 -8.10
C LEU A 157 -16.85 -10.60 -9.57
N ARG A 158 -16.77 -11.92 -9.84
CA ARG A 158 -16.85 -12.49 -11.19
C ARG A 158 -18.10 -13.37 -11.34
N PRO A 159 -18.87 -13.28 -12.45
CA PRO A 159 -18.66 -12.44 -13.63
C PRO A 159 -18.94 -10.95 -13.37
N ASP A 160 -18.57 -10.09 -14.33
CA ASP A 160 -18.77 -8.64 -14.30
C ASP A 160 -19.92 -8.24 -15.25
N PRO A 161 -20.84 -7.33 -14.88
CA PRO A 161 -20.97 -6.69 -13.57
C PRO A 161 -21.41 -7.69 -12.48
N PRO A 162 -20.95 -7.53 -11.23
CA PRO A 162 -21.29 -8.47 -10.17
C PRO A 162 -22.74 -8.30 -9.72
N SER A 163 -23.38 -9.42 -9.38
CA SER A 163 -24.68 -9.48 -8.74
C SER A 163 -24.68 -8.84 -7.34
N ARG A 164 -25.86 -8.44 -6.87
CA ARG A 164 -26.06 -7.96 -5.49
C ARG A 164 -25.66 -9.00 -4.44
N ALA A 165 -25.84 -10.29 -4.75
CA ALA A 165 -25.49 -11.40 -3.86
C ALA A 165 -23.97 -11.47 -3.64
N GLN A 166 -23.19 -11.42 -4.72
CA GLN A 166 -21.72 -11.40 -4.67
C GLN A 166 -21.17 -10.24 -3.83
N VAL A 167 -21.70 -9.03 -4.05
CA VAL A 167 -21.30 -7.86 -3.26
C VAL A 167 -21.67 -8.02 -1.79
N ARG A 168 -22.85 -8.58 -1.48
CA ARG A 168 -23.27 -8.87 -0.10
C ARG A 168 -22.34 -9.89 0.56
N ASP A 169 -21.90 -10.91 -0.17
CA ASP A 169 -21.03 -11.96 0.34
C ASP A 169 -19.61 -11.43 0.58
N LEU A 170 -19.09 -10.59 -0.33
CA LEU A 170 -17.86 -9.84 -0.09
C LEU A 170 -17.97 -8.96 1.17
N ARG A 171 -19.06 -8.20 1.31
CA ARG A 171 -19.27 -7.38 2.51
C ARG A 171 -19.26 -8.21 3.80
N ARG A 172 -19.87 -9.40 3.79
CA ARG A 172 -19.85 -10.34 4.93
C ARG A 172 -18.44 -10.84 5.23
N HIS A 173 -17.68 -11.19 4.19
CA HIS A 173 -16.29 -11.62 4.31
C HIS A 173 -15.42 -10.52 4.95
N VAL A 174 -15.49 -9.29 4.43
CA VAL A 174 -14.73 -8.15 4.97
C VAL A 174 -15.06 -7.91 6.44
N ARG A 175 -16.35 -7.86 6.81
CA ARG A 175 -16.76 -7.68 8.21
C ARG A 175 -16.21 -8.76 9.14
N ARG A 176 -16.18 -10.02 8.68
CA ARG A 176 -15.65 -11.13 9.48
C ARG A 176 -14.16 -10.96 9.74
N GLN A 177 -13.39 -10.62 8.72
CA GLN A 177 -11.93 -10.42 8.83
C GLN A 177 -11.55 -9.23 9.69
N ILE A 178 -12.36 -8.16 9.70
CA ILE A 178 -12.05 -6.92 10.43
C ILE A 178 -12.50 -6.96 11.89
N ARG A 179 -13.45 -7.84 12.26
CA ARG A 179 -14.08 -7.84 13.59
C ARG A 179 -13.07 -7.81 14.74
N GLU A 180 -12.09 -8.73 14.72
CA GLU A 180 -11.08 -8.82 15.78
C GLU A 180 -10.19 -7.57 15.82
N VAL A 181 -9.79 -7.07 14.66
CA VAL A 181 -8.97 -5.85 14.54
C VAL A 181 -9.75 -4.62 15.02
N ALA A 182 -11.04 -4.52 14.70
CA ALA A 182 -11.89 -3.42 15.16
C ALA A 182 -12.03 -3.40 16.68
N ASN A 183 -12.22 -4.57 17.30
CA ASN A 183 -12.26 -4.68 18.77
C ASN A 183 -10.92 -4.24 19.40
N ARG A 184 -9.79 -4.65 18.80
CA ARG A 184 -8.46 -4.21 19.27
C ARG A 184 -8.28 -2.70 19.14
N VAL A 185 -8.60 -2.11 17.99
CA VAL A 185 -8.52 -0.64 17.82
C VAL A 185 -9.38 0.09 18.85
N GLN A 186 -10.60 -0.39 19.12
CA GLN A 186 -11.48 0.22 20.14
C GLN A 186 -10.87 0.14 21.54
N TRP A 187 -10.21 -0.97 21.88
CA TRP A 187 -9.55 -1.16 23.16
C TRP A 187 -8.34 -0.23 23.35
N GLU A 188 -7.53 -0.04 22.31
CA GLU A 188 -6.36 0.87 22.32
C GLU A 188 -6.74 2.36 22.34
N GLY A 189 -7.99 2.68 21.98
CA GLY A 189 -8.60 4.02 22.10
C GLY A 189 -9.02 4.65 20.77
N THR A 190 -9.55 5.87 20.83
CA THR A 190 -10.09 6.55 19.65
C THR A 190 -8.98 7.24 18.84
N PRO A 191 -8.88 7.02 17.51
CA PRO A 191 -7.96 7.76 16.68
C PRO A 191 -8.36 9.23 16.61
N ARG A 192 -7.40 10.14 16.77
CA ARG A 192 -7.59 11.57 16.51
C ARG A 192 -7.68 11.86 15.01
N ARG A 193 -6.95 11.09 14.19
CA ARG A 193 -7.04 11.17 12.72
C ARG A 193 -7.00 9.78 12.10
N VAL A 194 -7.75 9.63 11.02
CA VAL A 194 -7.73 8.44 10.17
C VAL A 194 -7.07 8.79 8.86
N ILE A 195 -6.00 8.10 8.54
CA ILE A 195 -5.20 8.30 7.35
C ILE A 195 -5.32 7.06 6.46
N ALA A 196 -5.65 7.31 5.21
CA ALA A 196 -5.73 6.29 4.17
C ALA A 196 -4.58 6.45 3.18
N THR A 197 -3.96 5.34 2.80
CA THR A 197 -2.84 5.29 1.85
C THR A 197 -3.21 4.45 0.62
N SER A 198 -2.23 4.04 -0.19
CA SER A 198 -2.45 3.25 -1.41
C SER A 198 -3.09 3.96 -2.62
N LYS A 199 -2.95 3.32 -3.79
CA LYS A 199 -3.61 3.75 -5.03
C LYS A 199 -5.13 3.62 -4.94
N THR A 200 -5.66 2.69 -4.15
CA THR A 200 -7.11 2.45 -4.02
C THR A 200 -7.81 3.67 -3.41
N PHE A 201 -7.37 4.15 -2.25
CA PHE A 201 -7.97 5.35 -1.65
C PHE A 201 -7.69 6.61 -2.45
N LYS A 202 -6.51 6.73 -3.08
CA LYS A 202 -6.22 7.82 -4.03
C LYS A 202 -7.23 7.83 -5.20
N GLN A 203 -7.58 6.67 -5.77
CA GLN A 203 -8.58 6.55 -6.84
C GLN A 203 -9.99 6.89 -6.32
N LEU A 204 -10.37 6.41 -5.14
CA LEU A 204 -11.69 6.69 -4.55
C LEU A 204 -11.87 8.17 -4.23
N ALA A 205 -10.91 8.80 -3.53
CA ALA A 205 -10.91 10.25 -3.32
C ALA A 205 -10.95 11.01 -4.65
N ARG A 206 -10.37 10.42 -5.71
CA ARG A 206 -10.37 11.04 -7.03
C ARG A 206 -11.69 11.01 -7.76
N LEU A 207 -12.36 9.87 -7.68
CA LEU A 207 -13.72 9.69 -8.13
C LEU A 207 -14.65 10.67 -7.39
N SER A 208 -14.47 10.79 -6.07
CA SER A 208 -15.27 11.63 -5.18
C SER A 208 -14.96 13.13 -5.22
N GLY A 209 -14.02 13.59 -6.06
CA GLY A 209 -13.85 15.03 -6.35
C GLY A 209 -12.77 15.79 -5.61
N ALA A 210 -11.85 15.13 -4.89
CA ALA A 210 -10.70 15.83 -4.26
C ALA A 210 -9.75 16.54 -5.29
N ALA A 211 -8.54 16.97 -4.93
CA ALA A 211 -7.58 17.48 -5.92
C ALA A 211 -6.78 16.37 -6.64
N CYS A 212 -6.45 16.56 -7.93
CA CYS A 212 -5.48 15.71 -8.63
C CYS A 212 -4.08 15.78 -7.97
N GLY A 213 -3.30 14.70 -8.01
CA GLY A 213 -1.95 14.64 -7.46
C GLY A 213 -0.99 15.71 -8.01
N ARG A 214 -1.18 16.12 -9.28
CA ARG A 214 -0.39 17.20 -9.91
C ARG A 214 -0.52 18.57 -9.24
N LYS A 215 -1.56 18.79 -8.43
CA LYS A 215 -1.69 20.04 -7.63
C LYS A 215 -0.74 20.10 -6.43
N GLY A 216 0.17 19.14 -6.30
CA GLY A 216 1.17 19.09 -5.24
C GLY A 216 0.79 18.18 -4.06
N PRO A 217 1.78 17.79 -3.25
CA PRO A 217 1.62 16.84 -2.16
C PRO A 217 0.89 17.43 -0.94
N PHE A 218 1.02 18.75 -0.71
CA PHE A 218 0.46 19.44 0.47
C PHE A 218 -1.03 19.75 0.38
N ILE A 219 -1.66 19.52 -0.77
CA ILE A 219 -3.12 19.69 -0.89
C ILE A 219 -3.82 18.58 -0.11
N ARG A 220 -4.61 18.96 0.89
CA ARG A 220 -5.43 18.05 1.68
C ARG A 220 -6.43 17.34 0.76
N ARG A 221 -6.52 16.02 0.90
CA ARG A 221 -7.42 15.16 0.14
C ARG A 221 -8.13 14.26 1.12
N THR A 222 -9.45 14.16 1.02
CA THR A 222 -10.26 13.32 1.89
C THR A 222 -11.18 12.45 1.06
N VAL A 223 -11.69 11.40 1.69
CA VAL A 223 -12.78 10.59 1.16
C VAL A 223 -13.69 10.18 2.29
N THR A 224 -15.00 10.34 2.08
CA THR A 224 -16.01 9.98 3.07
C THR A 224 -16.62 8.62 2.77
N ARG A 225 -17.08 7.93 3.81
CA ARG A 225 -17.81 6.66 3.70
C ARG A 225 -19.07 6.80 2.84
N ALA A 226 -19.74 7.96 2.88
CA ALA A 226 -20.90 8.27 2.04
C ALA A 226 -20.52 8.39 0.55
N GLN A 227 -19.39 9.02 0.24
CA GLN A 227 -18.87 9.10 -1.12
C GLN A 227 -18.48 7.72 -1.65
N ILE A 228 -17.78 6.89 -0.87
CA ILE A 228 -17.44 5.52 -1.26
C ILE A 228 -18.71 4.70 -1.53
N ARG A 229 -19.74 4.83 -0.69
CA ARG A 229 -21.05 4.18 -0.91
C ARG A 229 -21.68 4.56 -2.25
N ARG A 230 -21.60 5.83 -2.64
CA ARG A 230 -22.07 6.30 -3.95
C ARG A 230 -21.25 5.68 -5.06
N SER A 231 -19.92 5.72 -4.98
CA SER A 231 -19.03 5.11 -5.96
C SER A 231 -19.28 3.61 -6.14
N ILE A 232 -19.56 2.86 -5.06
CA ILE A 232 -19.93 1.43 -5.15
C ILE A 232 -21.20 1.27 -5.99
N ARG A 233 -22.24 2.07 -5.75
CA ARG A 233 -23.50 2.02 -6.49
C ARG A 233 -23.28 2.28 -7.98
N ASP A 234 -22.51 3.32 -8.30
CA ASP A 234 -22.26 3.73 -9.68
C ASP A 234 -21.45 2.67 -10.42
N MET A 235 -20.42 2.10 -9.78
CA MET A 235 -19.60 1.04 -10.36
C MET A 235 -20.34 -0.29 -10.52
N MET A 236 -21.33 -0.59 -9.67
CA MET A 236 -22.15 -1.80 -9.81
C MET A 236 -23.08 -1.76 -11.02
N ALA A 237 -23.36 -0.58 -11.57
CA ALA A 237 -24.28 -0.42 -12.70
C ALA A 237 -23.61 -0.63 -14.07
N VAL A 238 -22.28 -0.75 -14.11
CA VAL A 238 -21.51 -0.76 -15.36
C VAL A 238 -20.41 -1.82 -15.33
N GLU A 239 -19.93 -2.20 -16.50
CA GLU A 239 -18.81 -3.13 -16.66
C GLU A 239 -17.45 -2.47 -16.44
N VAL A 240 -16.40 -3.29 -16.29
CA VAL A 240 -15.01 -2.85 -16.09
C VAL A 240 -14.53 -1.88 -17.17
N GLY A 241 -14.97 -2.06 -18.42
CA GLY A 241 -14.64 -1.16 -19.53
C GLY A 241 -15.10 0.28 -19.25
N ASP A 242 -16.34 0.44 -18.79
CA ASP A 242 -16.90 1.75 -18.43
C ASP A 242 -16.31 2.28 -17.13
N ARG A 243 -16.04 1.41 -16.14
CA ARG A 243 -15.35 1.81 -14.91
C ARG A 243 -13.97 2.40 -15.20
N ALA A 244 -13.30 1.99 -16.27
CA ALA A 244 -12.01 2.57 -16.67
C ALA A 244 -12.12 4.04 -17.10
N GLN A 245 -13.30 4.49 -17.51
CA GLN A 245 -13.57 5.88 -17.92
C GLN A 245 -13.89 6.79 -16.73
N PHE A 246 -14.15 6.22 -15.56
CA PHE A 246 -14.46 7.01 -14.36
C PHE A 246 -13.26 7.86 -13.95
N ARG A 247 -13.54 9.11 -13.58
CA ARG A 247 -12.51 10.09 -13.23
C ARG A 247 -11.55 9.56 -12.16
N GLY A 248 -10.27 9.53 -12.51
CA GLY A 248 -9.19 9.14 -11.60
C GLY A 248 -8.97 7.63 -11.47
N ILE A 249 -9.80 6.80 -12.12
CA ILE A 249 -9.55 5.36 -12.22
C ILE A 249 -8.54 5.12 -13.34
N ARG A 250 -7.49 4.34 -13.06
CA ARG A 250 -6.56 3.90 -14.10
C ARG A 250 -7.13 2.66 -14.80
N PRO A 251 -7.05 2.54 -16.14
CA PRO A 251 -7.62 1.40 -16.87
C PRO A 251 -7.14 0.04 -16.33
N ASN A 252 -5.85 -0.13 -16.10
CA ASN A 252 -5.27 -1.36 -15.53
C ASN A 252 -5.70 -1.68 -14.08
N ARG A 253 -6.43 -0.76 -13.43
CA ARG A 253 -6.99 -0.92 -12.08
C ARG A 253 -8.52 -1.00 -12.08
N ALA A 254 -9.18 -0.80 -13.23
CA ALA A 254 -10.64 -0.75 -13.32
C ALA A 254 -11.31 -2.05 -12.82
N TRP A 255 -10.70 -3.20 -13.10
CA TRP A 255 -11.22 -4.50 -12.68
C TRP A 255 -11.25 -4.73 -11.16
N GLN A 256 -10.38 -4.04 -10.40
CA GLN A 256 -10.26 -4.25 -8.95
C GLN A 256 -10.83 -3.12 -8.10
N VAL A 257 -11.26 -2.01 -8.71
CA VAL A 257 -11.65 -0.80 -7.98
C VAL A 257 -12.95 -0.98 -7.19
N LEU A 258 -13.92 -1.75 -7.70
CA LEU A 258 -15.15 -2.06 -6.99
C LEU A 258 -14.88 -2.90 -5.72
N GLY A 259 -14.02 -3.93 -5.82
CA GLY A 259 -13.61 -4.73 -4.67
C GLY A 259 -12.91 -3.90 -3.61
N GLY A 260 -11.95 -3.07 -4.02
CA GLY A 260 -11.28 -2.12 -3.13
C GLY A 260 -12.24 -1.13 -2.46
N ALA A 261 -13.26 -0.64 -3.18
CA ALA A 261 -14.27 0.25 -2.63
C ALA A 261 -15.14 -0.43 -1.56
N VAL A 262 -15.56 -1.68 -1.79
CA VAL A 262 -16.33 -2.46 -0.81
C VAL A 262 -15.49 -2.71 0.44
N VAL A 263 -14.21 -3.06 0.29
CA VAL A 263 -13.28 -3.22 1.42
C VAL A 263 -13.16 -1.91 2.20
N ALA A 264 -12.88 -0.80 1.52
CA ALA A 264 -12.77 0.52 2.17
C ALA A 264 -14.04 0.90 2.93
N PHE A 265 -15.21 0.75 2.30
CA PHE A 265 -16.49 1.09 2.92
C PHE A 265 -16.78 0.26 4.17
N GLU A 266 -16.61 -1.06 4.09
CA GLU A 266 -16.90 -1.96 5.21
C GLU A 266 -15.86 -1.79 6.33
N THR A 267 -14.59 -1.53 6.00
CA THR A 267 -13.53 -1.22 6.98
C THR A 267 -13.88 0.04 7.76
N MET A 268 -14.15 1.15 7.05
CA MET A 268 -14.55 2.40 7.68
C MET A 268 -15.83 2.22 8.50
N ARG A 269 -16.81 1.45 8.02
CA ARG A 269 -18.05 1.17 8.75
C ARG A 269 -17.80 0.39 10.04
N CYS A 270 -17.00 -0.68 10.00
CA CYS A 270 -16.70 -1.50 11.17
C CYS A 270 -15.92 -0.74 12.24
N LEU A 271 -15.11 0.24 11.83
CA LEU A 271 -14.30 1.07 12.72
C LEU A 271 -15.01 2.37 13.15
N GLY A 272 -16.26 2.61 12.70
CA GLY A 272 -17.00 3.83 13.05
C GLY A 272 -16.46 5.11 12.42
N ILE A 273 -15.84 5.01 11.23
CA ILE A 273 -15.15 6.12 10.55
C ILE A 273 -16.02 6.67 9.42
N ASP A 274 -16.22 7.99 9.42
CA ASP A 274 -16.98 8.67 8.37
C ASP A 274 -16.10 9.33 7.31
N GLU A 275 -14.91 9.79 7.67
CA GLU A 275 -13.96 10.43 6.77
C GLU A 275 -12.54 9.93 7.03
N ALA A 276 -11.76 9.77 5.96
CA ALA A 276 -10.33 9.52 6.03
C ALA A 276 -9.56 10.52 5.16
N GLU A 277 -8.40 10.97 5.65
CA GLU A 277 -7.46 11.81 4.91
C GLU A 277 -6.54 10.94 4.06
N VAL A 278 -6.31 11.28 2.79
CA VAL A 278 -5.44 10.52 1.89
C VAL A 278 -4.02 11.06 1.96
N SER A 279 -3.11 10.25 2.48
CA SER A 279 -1.69 10.61 2.58
C SER A 279 -0.99 10.58 1.21
N PRO A 280 -0.07 11.53 0.95
CA PRO A 280 0.82 11.43 -0.20
C PRO A 280 1.83 10.30 -0.03
N TRP A 281 2.34 10.10 1.19
CA TRP A 281 3.34 9.10 1.56
C TRP A 281 2.72 7.76 1.98
N ALA A 282 3.42 6.67 1.68
CA ALA A 282 3.06 5.30 2.03
C ALA A 282 4.33 4.45 2.24
N LEU A 283 4.25 3.14 1.97
CA LEU A 283 5.32 2.16 2.19
C LEU A 283 6.70 2.60 1.68
N ARG A 284 6.78 3.15 0.46
CA ARG A 284 8.07 3.55 -0.12
C ARG A 284 8.76 4.61 0.71
N GLU A 285 8.04 5.65 1.08
CA GLU A 285 8.60 6.71 1.92
C GLU A 285 8.95 6.18 3.33
N GLY A 286 8.18 5.22 3.85
CA GLY A 286 8.49 4.52 5.10
C GLY A 286 9.81 3.75 5.07
N ILE A 287 10.06 2.99 3.99
CA ILE A 287 11.32 2.27 3.79
C ILE A 287 12.50 3.24 3.69
N MET A 288 12.33 4.35 2.96
CA MET A 288 13.38 5.37 2.85
C MET A 288 13.71 5.97 4.22
N LEU A 289 12.70 6.28 5.04
CA LEU A 289 12.92 6.86 6.38
C LEU A 289 13.55 5.85 7.33
N GLU A 290 13.15 4.58 7.29
CA GLU A 290 13.77 3.51 8.08
C GLU A 290 15.26 3.40 7.74
N TYR A 291 15.58 3.38 6.45
CA TYR A 291 16.96 3.35 5.98
C TYR A 291 17.75 4.58 6.43
N LEU A 292 17.22 5.80 6.24
CA LEU A 292 17.88 7.03 6.69
C LEU A 292 18.09 7.05 8.21
N SER A 293 17.20 6.42 8.98
CA SER A 293 17.35 6.28 10.42
C SER A 293 18.48 5.31 10.78
N SER A 294 18.68 4.25 9.99
CA SER A 294 19.79 3.31 10.17
C SER A 294 21.17 3.88 9.80
N LEU A 295 21.21 4.89 8.92
CA LEU A 295 22.45 5.61 8.58
C LEU A 295 22.91 6.58 9.67
N ARG A 296 22.05 6.91 10.65
CA ARG A 296 22.45 7.72 11.79
C ARG A 296 23.25 6.85 12.75
N THR A 297 24.54 6.71 12.47
CA THR A 297 25.53 6.19 13.41
C THR A 297 25.52 7.07 14.68
N PRO A 298 25.65 6.50 15.90
CA PRO A 298 25.78 7.29 17.14
C PRO A 298 26.98 8.26 17.15
N GLU A 299 27.90 8.16 16.19
CA GLU A 299 29.07 9.06 16.07
C GLU A 299 28.70 10.53 15.78
N ASN A 300 27.47 10.81 15.35
CA ASN A 300 26.89 12.15 15.34
C ASN A 300 25.86 12.31 16.47
N GLU A 301 26.24 11.96 17.70
CA GLU A 301 25.73 12.74 18.84
C GLU A 301 25.99 14.20 18.49
N LEU A 302 24.92 14.99 18.34
CA LEU A 302 25.08 16.42 18.46
C LEU A 302 25.82 16.61 19.78
N SER A 303 27.06 17.12 19.72
CA SER A 303 27.80 17.54 20.91
C SER A 303 27.12 18.79 21.47
N LEU A 304 25.88 18.63 21.91
CA LEU A 304 25.12 19.66 22.58
C LEU A 304 25.80 19.84 23.92
N GLN A 305 26.63 20.86 23.99
CA GLN A 305 27.19 21.30 25.25
C GLN A 305 26.04 21.83 26.10
N LEU A 306 25.87 21.25 27.28
CA LEU A 306 24.87 21.70 28.23
C LEU A 306 25.27 23.10 28.72
N LEU A 307 24.52 24.12 28.31
CA LEU A 307 24.62 25.46 28.88
C LEU A 307 24.01 25.44 30.28
N ARG A 308 24.86 25.59 31.31
CA ARG A 308 24.38 25.83 32.68
C ARG A 308 24.33 27.34 32.91
N PHE A 309 23.16 27.81 33.33
CA PHE A 309 22.96 29.18 33.77
C PHE A 309 23.26 29.27 35.26
N ASP A 310 24.25 30.08 35.63
CA ASP A 310 24.47 30.47 37.02
C ASP A 310 23.59 31.68 37.32
N GLY A 311 22.46 31.44 37.98
CA GLY A 311 21.47 32.47 38.32
C GLY A 311 22.00 33.60 39.21
N ALA A 312 23.19 33.46 39.80
CA ALA A 312 23.80 34.49 40.63
C ALA A 312 24.65 35.50 39.85
N LYS A 313 25.03 35.21 38.59
CA LYS A 313 26.03 36.01 37.85
C LYS A 313 25.59 36.50 36.48
N GLU A 314 24.37 36.19 36.02
CA GLU A 314 23.89 36.49 34.65
C GLU A 314 24.86 36.06 33.52
N ILE A 315 25.74 35.08 33.78
CA ILE A 315 26.73 34.59 32.82
C ILE A 315 26.49 33.10 32.59
N ALA A 316 26.47 32.69 31.32
CA ALA A 316 26.36 31.29 30.93
C ALA A 316 27.75 30.70 30.66
N THR A 317 28.05 29.54 31.26
CA THR A 317 29.33 28.83 31.05
C THR A 317 29.10 27.50 30.35
N VAL A 318 29.96 27.23 29.37
CA VAL A 318 29.94 26.00 28.57
C VAL A 318 30.88 24.99 29.23
N THR A 319 30.36 23.85 29.68
CA THR A 319 31.19 22.72 30.14
C THR A 319 31.22 21.65 29.04
N ALA A 320 32.40 21.29 28.57
CA ALA A 320 32.55 20.16 27.67
C ALA A 320 32.25 18.86 28.43
N LEU A 321 31.36 18.02 27.90
CA LEU A 321 31.18 16.66 28.43
C LEU A 321 32.43 15.82 28.09
N PRO A 322 32.91 14.96 29.01
CA PRO A 322 34.00 14.05 28.71
C PRO A 322 33.58 13.08 27.59
N ARG A 323 34.53 12.81 26.69
CA ARG A 323 34.37 11.89 25.54
C ARG A 323 34.12 10.46 25.99
#